data_AF-A0A067EVD0-F1
#
_entry.id   AF-A0A067EVD0-F1
#
_cell.length_a   1.000
_cell.length_b   1.000
_cell.length_c   1.000
_cell.angle_alpha   90.00
_cell.angle_beta   90.00
_cell.angle_gamma   90.00
#
_symmetry.space_group_name_H-M   'P 1'
#
loop_
_entity.id
_entity.type
_entity.pdbx_description
1 polymer ?
#
loop_
_entity_poly.entity_id
_entity_poly.type
_entity_poly.pdbx_seq_one_letter_code
_entity_poly.pdbx_strand_id
1 'polypeptide(L)'
;YLPFGGGPRKCVGDMFATFENIVAVAMLVRQFNFQMALGAPQVEMTTGATIHTTNGLRMTVTRRIKPPIMPVLKEDASVGSSFNGDTTHGNKHDISPAHFKSL
;
A
#
# COMPACT_ATOMS: atom_id res chain seq x y z
N TYR A 1 6.81 -22.04 -2.41
CA TYR A 1 6.03 -21.03 -1.68
C TYR A 1 4.85 -20.64 -2.56
N LEU A 2 3.60 -20.84 -2.10
CA LEU A 2 2.37 -20.67 -2.91
C LEU A 2 1.22 -20.05 -2.08
N PRO A 3 1.35 -18.80 -1.60
CA PRO A 3 0.36 -18.17 -0.71
C PRO A 3 -0.99 -17.92 -1.40
N PHE A 4 -1.00 -17.82 -2.73
CA PHE A 4 -2.18 -17.54 -3.54
C PHE A 4 -2.44 -18.64 -4.60
N GLY A 5 -1.86 -19.82 -4.41
CA GLY A 5 -1.90 -20.91 -5.38
C GLY A 5 -1.04 -20.65 -6.63
N GLY A 6 -1.39 -21.29 -7.74
CA GLY A 6 -0.68 -21.19 -9.01
C GLY A 6 -1.46 -21.80 -10.19
N GLY A 7 -1.01 -21.55 -11.41
CA GLY A 7 -1.64 -22.05 -12.63
C GLY A 7 -2.98 -21.35 -12.98
N PRO A 8 -3.84 -21.98 -13.82
CA PRO A 8 -5.09 -21.38 -14.31
C PRO A 8 -6.12 -21.04 -13.23
N ARG A 9 -5.93 -21.56 -12.01
CA ARG A 9 -6.81 -21.34 -10.85
C ARG A 9 -6.09 -20.57 -9.73
N LYS A 10 -5.05 -19.78 -10.05
CA LYS A 10 -4.45 -18.88 -9.06
C LYS A 10 -5.48 -17.91 -8.51
N CYS A 11 -5.27 -17.41 -7.29
CA CYS A 11 -6.11 -16.37 -6.72
C CYS A 11 -6.19 -15.15 -7.67
N VAL A 12 -7.40 -14.76 -8.03
CA VAL A 12 -7.65 -13.53 -8.82
C VAL A 12 -7.39 -12.25 -8.01
N GLY A 13 -7.48 -12.35 -6.68
CA GLY A 13 -7.29 -11.25 -5.74
C GLY A 13 -5.92 -11.22 -5.08
N ASP A 14 -4.88 -11.79 -5.67
CA ASP A 14 -3.54 -11.87 -5.06
C ASP A 14 -2.95 -10.48 -4.74
N MET A 15 -3.04 -9.55 -5.68
CA MET A 15 -2.58 -8.17 -5.47
C MET A 15 -3.44 -7.44 -4.45
N PHE A 16 -4.76 -7.65 -4.50
CA PHE A 16 -5.70 -7.02 -3.57
C PHE A 16 -5.41 -7.45 -2.13
N ALA A 17 -5.37 -8.77 -1.88
CA ALA A 17 -5.10 -9.32 -0.54
C ALA A 17 -3.73 -8.90 -0.01
N THR A 18 -2.73 -8.78 -0.90
CA THR A 18 -1.40 -8.30 -0.54
C THR A 18 -1.44 -6.85 -0.05
N PHE A 19 -2.04 -5.94 -0.83
CA PHE A 19 -2.12 -4.54 -0.44
C PHE A 19 -3.02 -4.33 0.79
N GLU A 20 -4.14 -5.03 0.87
CA GLU A 20 -5.05 -4.98 2.02
C GLU A 20 -4.31 -5.36 3.31
N ASN A 21 -3.62 -6.50 3.31
CA ASN A 21 -2.87 -6.96 4.49
C ASN A 21 -1.74 -6.01 4.86
N ILE A 22 -0.99 -5.50 3.88
CA ILE A 22 0.10 -4.55 4.13
C ILE A 22 -0.46 -3.26 4.76
N VAL A 23 -1.53 -2.70 4.21
CA VAL A 23 -2.14 -1.46 4.73
C VAL A 23 -2.72 -1.69 6.12
N ALA A 24 -3.45 -2.79 6.32
CA ALA A 24 -4.04 -3.13 7.61
C ALA A 24 -2.96 -3.28 8.69
N VAL A 25 -1.92 -4.07 8.44
CA VAL A 25 -0.83 -4.29 9.41
C VAL A 25 -0.04 -3.01 9.64
N ALA A 26 0.31 -2.26 8.58
CA ALA A 26 1.05 -1.01 8.71
C ALA A 26 0.29 0.02 9.57
N MET A 27 -1.02 0.15 9.39
CA MET A 27 -1.83 1.07 10.18
C MET A 27 -1.98 0.61 11.63
N LEU A 28 -2.23 -0.68 11.87
CA LEU A 28 -2.37 -1.23 13.21
C LEU A 28 -1.08 -1.07 14.03
N VAL A 29 0.06 -1.47 13.47
CA VAL A 29 1.36 -1.43 14.17
C VAL A 29 1.88 0.00 14.33
N ARG A 30 1.49 0.93 13.43
CA ARG A 30 1.82 2.35 13.58
C ARG A 30 1.12 2.98 14.79
N GLN A 31 -0.11 2.56 15.10
CA GLN A 31 -0.95 3.20 16.10
C GLN A 31 -1.00 2.47 17.44
N PHE A 32 -0.74 1.16 17.48
CA PHE A 32 -0.93 0.34 18.67
C PHE A 32 0.27 -0.59 18.92
N ASN A 33 0.52 -0.88 20.20
CA ASN A 33 1.35 -2.00 20.61
C ASN A 33 0.45 -3.17 21.03
N PHE A 34 0.75 -4.35 20.51
CA PHE A 34 0.04 -5.59 20.81
C PHE A 34 0.90 -6.47 21.72
N GLN A 35 0.31 -6.97 22.79
CA GLN A 35 0.92 -7.91 23.72
C GLN A 35 -0.05 -9.05 24.02
N MET A 36 0.44 -10.23 24.36
CA MET A 36 -0.43 -11.32 24.80
C MET A 36 -1.17 -10.92 26.08
N ALA A 37 -2.49 -11.14 26.12
CA ALA A 37 -3.27 -10.81 27.31
C ALA A 37 -2.90 -11.72 28.48
N LEU A 38 -2.94 -11.18 29.71
CA LEU A 38 -2.76 -11.96 30.93
C LEU A 38 -3.84 -13.06 31.01
N GLY A 39 -3.40 -14.31 31.16
CA GLY A 39 -4.31 -15.47 31.17
C GLY A 39 -4.95 -15.78 29.81
N ALA A 40 -4.35 -15.33 28.70
CA ALA A 40 -4.76 -15.78 27.38
C ALA A 40 -4.59 -17.30 27.27
N PRO A 41 -5.56 -18.03 26.67
CA PRO A 41 -5.40 -19.45 26.41
C PRO A 41 -4.25 -19.67 25.43
N GLN A 42 -3.67 -20.87 25.45
CA GLN A 42 -2.65 -21.27 24.48
C GLN A 42 -3.22 -21.19 23.06
N VAL A 43 -2.41 -20.68 22.13
CA VAL A 43 -2.81 -20.49 20.73
C VAL A 43 -2.72 -21.84 20.02
N GLU A 44 -3.86 -22.51 19.91
CA GLU A 44 -4.01 -23.76 19.16
C GLU A 44 -4.75 -23.52 17.85
N MET A 45 -4.46 -24.34 16.83
CA MET A 45 -4.96 -24.16 15.47
C MET A 45 -6.05 -25.18 15.13
N THR A 46 -7.07 -24.72 14.41
CA THR A 46 -8.04 -25.56 13.72
C THR A 46 -7.96 -25.30 12.22
N THR A 47 -8.11 -26.36 11.43
CA THR A 47 -7.97 -26.32 9.97
C THR A 47 -9.32 -26.42 9.28
N GLY A 48 -9.53 -25.63 8.24
CA GLY A 48 -10.68 -25.68 7.33
C GLY A 48 -10.29 -25.05 5.99
N ALA A 49 -11.18 -24.25 5.41
CA ALA A 49 -10.84 -23.40 4.25
C ALA A 49 -9.75 -22.37 4.59
N THR A 50 -9.72 -21.91 5.84
CA THR A 50 -8.70 -21.06 6.45
C THR A 50 -8.25 -21.67 7.78
N ILE A 51 -7.09 -21.24 8.30
CA ILE A 51 -6.61 -21.63 9.62
C ILE A 51 -7.21 -20.68 10.66
N HIS A 52 -7.83 -21.23 11.69
CA HIS A 52 -8.39 -20.47 12.80
C HIS A 52 -7.72 -20.83 14.12
N THR A 53 -7.78 -19.93 15.10
CA THR A 53 -7.45 -20.25 16.49
C THR A 53 -8.63 -20.90 17.19
N THR A 54 -8.41 -21.93 18.01
CA THR A 54 -9.47 -22.62 18.77
C THR A 54 -10.27 -21.68 19.68
N ASN A 55 -9.57 -20.80 20.41
CA ASN A 55 -10.14 -19.94 21.46
C ASN A 55 -9.94 -18.44 21.19
N GLY A 56 -9.74 -18.06 19.93
CA GLY A 56 -9.39 -16.70 19.54
C GLY A 56 -7.92 -16.34 19.85
N LEU A 57 -7.51 -15.14 19.42
CA LEU A 57 -6.21 -14.55 19.74
C LEU A 57 -6.40 -13.35 20.67
N ARG A 58 -6.36 -13.60 21.98
CA ARG A 58 -6.60 -12.57 23.01
C ARG A 58 -5.33 -11.75 23.26
N MET A 59 -5.38 -10.45 22.96
CA MET A 59 -4.26 -9.53 23.11
C MET A 59 -4.66 -8.28 23.90
N THR A 60 -3.71 -7.73 24.67
CA THR A 60 -3.79 -6.40 25.24
C THR A 60 -3.28 -5.39 24.21
N VAL A 61 -4.09 -4.38 23.91
CA VAL A 61 -3.78 -3.35 22.92
C VAL A 61 -3.56 -2.02 23.65
N THR A 62 -2.40 -1.40 23.45
CA THR A 62 -2.09 -0.08 24.03
C THR A 62 -1.79 0.92 22.93
N ARG A 63 -2.23 2.17 23.07
CA ARG A 63 -1.95 3.22 22.08
C ARG A 63 -0.45 3.54 22.05
N ARG A 64 0.11 3.62 20.85
CA ARG A 64 1.50 4.05 20.64
C ARG A 64 1.58 5.57 20.69
N ILE A 65 2.33 6.08 21.65
CA ILE A 65 2.39 7.52 21.99
C ILE A 65 3.47 8.25 21.15
N LYS A 66 4.44 7.52 20.61
CA LYS A 66 5.48 8.12 19.77
C LYS A 66 4.85 8.64 18.48
N PRO A 67 5.02 9.92 18.13
CA PRO A 67 4.46 10.48 16.92
C PRO A 67 4.98 9.67 15.72
N PRO A 68 4.10 9.30 14.78
CA PRO A 68 4.55 8.56 13.63
C PRO A 68 5.50 9.44 12.82
N ILE A 69 6.70 8.93 12.58
CA ILE A 69 7.65 9.56 11.67
C ILE A 69 6.94 9.57 10.31
N MET A 70 6.61 10.75 9.82
CA MET A 70 6.21 10.93 8.44
C MET A 70 7.51 10.97 7.63
N PRO A 71 7.88 9.90 6.91
CA PRO A 71 8.98 10.02 5.98
C PRO A 71 8.55 11.03 4.92
N VAL A 72 9.20 12.18 4.90
CA VAL A 72 9.16 13.06 3.73
C VAL A 72 9.95 12.33 2.67
N LEU A 73 9.31 12.01 1.55
CA LEU A 73 10.03 11.50 0.38
C LEU A 73 10.97 12.63 -0.05
N LYS A 74 12.28 12.40 0.03
CA LYS A 74 13.23 13.26 -0.67
C LYS A 74 13.00 13.00 -2.15
N GLU A 75 12.62 14.03 -2.89
CA GLU A 75 12.65 14.00 -4.34
C GLU A 75 14.12 14.04 -4.74
N ASP A 76 14.70 12.85 -4.94
CA ASP A 76 16.01 12.71 -5.53
C ASP A 76 15.86 13.12 -7.01
N ALA A 77 16.07 14.39 -7.29
CA ALA A 77 16.13 14.95 -8.63
C ALA A 77 17.27 14.31 -9.44
N SER A 78 17.06 13.11 -10.00
CA SER A 78 17.96 12.51 -11.02
C SER A 78 17.40 11.33 -11.80
N VAL A 79 16.08 11.22 -12.01
CA VAL A 79 15.58 10.42 -13.15
C VAL A 79 15.31 11.38 -14.30
N GLY A 80 16.40 11.77 -14.98
CA GLY A 80 16.31 12.31 -16.33
C GLY A 80 15.87 11.20 -17.28
N SER A 81 14.56 11.08 -17.51
CA SER A 81 14.06 10.40 -18.69
C SER A 81 14.23 11.33 -19.88
N SER A 82 15.36 11.19 -20.59
CA SER A 82 15.51 11.69 -21.96
C SER A 82 14.46 11.01 -22.85
N PHE A 83 13.28 11.61 -22.96
CA PHE A 83 12.40 11.40 -24.10
C PHE A 83 13.05 12.12 -25.29
N ASN A 84 13.74 11.36 -26.14
CA ASN A 84 14.16 11.83 -27.46
C ASN A 84 12.89 12.00 -28.33
N GLY A 85 12.32 13.20 -28.29
CA GLY A 85 11.39 13.67 -29.31
C GLY A 85 12.19 14.20 -30.50
N ASP A 86 12.25 13.40 -31.56
CA ASP A 86 12.85 13.76 -32.85
C ASP A 86 12.25 15.06 -33.39
N THR A 87 13.12 15.97 -33.84
CA THR A 87 12.78 17.32 -34.29
C THR A 87 12.83 17.35 -35.81
N THR A 88 11.69 17.55 -36.47
CA THR A 88 11.66 17.98 -37.88
C THR A 88 10.79 19.22 -38.07
N HIS A 89 11.49 20.32 -38.35
CA HIS A 89 11.13 21.62 -38.94
C HIS A 89 9.72 21.86 -39.51
N GLY A 90 9.19 23.08 -39.28
CA GLY A 90 8.24 23.71 -40.19
C GLY A 90 7.53 24.99 -39.70
N ASN A 91 8.12 26.15 -39.99
CA ASN A 91 7.49 27.47 -40.21
C ASN A 91 6.72 28.21 -39.11
N LYS A 92 7.46 29.18 -38.53
CA LYS A 92 7.12 30.57 -38.20
C LYS A 92 5.75 31.09 -38.72
N HIS A 93 4.84 31.44 -37.81
CA HIS A 93 3.89 32.55 -37.96
C HIS A 93 3.54 33.11 -36.56
N ASP A 94 3.89 34.37 -36.34
CA ASP A 94 3.50 35.18 -35.19
C ASP A 94 1.98 35.46 -35.22
N ILE A 95 1.24 35.24 -34.13
CA ILE A 95 -0.02 35.97 -33.84
C ILE A 95 -0.11 36.33 -32.35
N SER A 96 -0.35 37.64 -32.15
CA SER A 96 -0.60 38.43 -30.93
C SER A 96 -1.80 37.95 -30.06
N PRO A 97 -1.86 38.23 -28.75
CA PRO A 97 -2.91 37.73 -27.87
C PRO A 97 -4.18 38.58 -27.98
N ALA A 98 -5.29 37.95 -28.37
CA ALA A 98 -6.62 38.56 -28.32
C ALA A 98 -7.55 37.77 -27.40
N HIS A 99 -7.77 38.37 -26.23
CA HIS A 99 -9.09 38.65 -25.67
C HIS A 99 -10.05 37.46 -25.38
N PHE A 100 -10.03 37.06 -24.11
CA PHE A 100 -11.11 36.37 -23.39
C PHE A 100 -12.46 37.09 -23.57
N LYS A 101 -13.47 36.41 -24.13
CA LYS A 101 -14.90 36.73 -23.95
C LYS A 101 -15.73 35.44 -23.90
N SER A 102 -16.23 35.18 -22.70
CA SER A 102 -17.56 34.67 -22.34
C SER A 102 -18.43 34.12 -23.48
N LEU A 103 -18.74 32.82 -23.37
CA LEU A 103 -20.09 32.26 -23.44
C LEU A 103 -20.15 31.02 -22.54
#